data_AF-A0A8J6QNN7-F1
#
_entry.id   AF-A0A8J6QNN7-F1
#
_cell.length_a   1.000
_cell.length_b   1.000
_cell.length_c   1.000
_cell.angle_alpha   90.00
_cell.angle_beta   90.00
_cell.angle_gamma   90.00
#
_symmetry.space_group_name_H-M   'P 1'
#
loop_
_entity.id
_entity.type
_entity.pdbx_description
1 polymer ?
#
loop_
_entity_poly.entity_id
_entity_poly.type
_entity_poly.pdbx_seq_one_letter_code
_entity_poly.pdbx_strand_id
1 'polypeptide(L)'
;MNISISPSDLFYRYRHKKQTRELPKFQGKPDAHPFDRDDLYEVLPMLEAVMNEIGSAEGQVLEKIEEMMLLQMPGFIRTREQVFDFLVDFARQRGMPS
;
A
#
# COMPACT_ATOMS: atom_id res chain seq x y z
N MET A 1 8.00 -10.18 -7.40
CA MET A 1 8.72 -10.90 -6.32
C MET A 1 7.67 -11.45 -5.35
N ASN A 2 8.06 -12.12 -4.26
CA ASN A 2 7.13 -12.48 -3.16
C ASN A 2 7.64 -11.82 -1.87
N ILE A 3 7.72 -10.50 -1.92
CA ILE A 3 8.05 -9.64 -0.79
C ILE A 3 6.91 -9.77 0.20
N SER A 4 7.25 -10.04 1.46
CA SER A 4 6.29 -10.03 2.55
C SER A 4 6.70 -8.99 3.57
N ILE A 5 5.73 -8.16 3.95
CA ILE A 5 5.93 -7.03 4.87
C ILE A 5 5.28 -7.38 6.19
N SER A 6 6.01 -7.22 7.30
CA SER A 6 5.46 -7.34 8.63
C SER A 6 4.98 -5.97 9.14
N PRO A 7 3.98 -5.91 10.04
CA PRO A 7 3.57 -4.65 10.66
C PRO A 7 4.70 -3.87 11.35
N SER A 8 5.75 -4.55 11.77
CA SER A 8 6.94 -3.95 12.39
C SER A 8 7.87 -3.25 11.40
N ASP A 9 7.76 -3.56 10.11
CA ASP A 9 8.54 -2.90 9.05
C ASP A 9 7.95 -1.54 8.66
N LEU A 10 6.70 -1.27 9.06
CA LEU A 10 6.00 -0.04 8.75
C LEU A 10 6.51 1.11 9.63
N PHE A 11 6.72 2.27 9.00
CA PHE A 11 7.18 3.46 9.70
C PHE A 11 6.06 4.09 10.55
N TYR A 12 4.83 4.07 10.03
CA TYR A 12 3.67 4.66 10.71
C TYR A 12 2.84 3.62 11.47
N ARG A 13 2.13 4.09 12.51
CA ARG A 13 1.24 3.23 13.31
C ARG A 13 -0.18 3.26 12.75
N TYR A 14 -0.68 2.07 12.44
CA TYR A 14 -2.04 1.88 11.92
C TYR A 14 -2.97 1.27 12.98
N ARG A 15 -4.28 1.49 12.83
CA ARG A 15 -5.27 0.88 13.71
C ARG A 15 -5.54 -0.55 13.25
N HIS A 16 -5.70 -1.46 14.20
CA HIS A 16 -6.14 -2.83 13.92
C HIS A 16 -7.67 -2.87 13.95
N LYS A 17 -8.34 -2.62 12.81
CA LYS A 17 -9.80 -2.67 12.78
C LYS A 17 -10.26 -4.13 12.70
N LYS A 18 -10.73 -4.69 13.82
CA LYS A 18 -11.15 -6.10 13.88
C LYS A 18 -12.25 -6.44 12.87
N GLN A 19 -13.09 -5.47 12.51
CA GLN A 19 -14.19 -5.60 11.54
C GLN A 19 -13.69 -5.91 10.12
N THR A 20 -12.53 -5.39 9.75
CA THR A 20 -11.95 -5.57 8.41
C THR A 20 -11.01 -6.76 8.36
N ARG A 21 -10.61 -7.33 9.51
CA ARG A 21 -9.66 -8.44 9.61
C ARG A 21 -10.02 -9.61 8.69
N GLU A 22 -11.28 -10.03 8.69
CA GLU A 22 -11.78 -11.19 7.93
C GLU A 22 -12.24 -10.82 6.51
N LEU A 23 -12.26 -9.53 6.16
CA LEU A 23 -12.64 -9.11 4.82
C LEU A 23 -11.55 -9.48 3.79
N PRO A 24 -11.95 -9.76 2.53
CA PRO A 24 -11.01 -9.98 1.44
C PRO A 24 -9.99 -8.85 1.33
N LYS A 25 -8.72 -9.23 1.31
CA LYS A 25 -7.60 -8.30 1.13
C LYS A 25 -7.44 -7.94 -0.33
N PHE A 26 -6.72 -6.87 -0.59
CA PHE A 26 -6.32 -6.56 -1.96
C PHE A 26 -5.51 -7.74 -2.53
N GLN A 27 -5.86 -8.18 -3.73
CA GLN A 27 -5.20 -9.29 -4.44
C GLN A 27 -4.75 -8.89 -5.85
N GLY A 28 -4.76 -7.58 -6.14
CA GLY A 28 -4.55 -7.04 -7.47
C GLY A 28 -5.84 -6.49 -8.10
N LYS A 29 -5.72 -6.06 -9.35
CA LYS A 29 -6.78 -5.40 -10.10
C LYS A 29 -7.54 -6.40 -10.98
N PRO A 30 -8.85 -6.21 -11.21
CA PRO A 30 -9.66 -5.06 -10.80
C PRO A 30 -10.16 -5.16 -9.34
N ASP A 31 -10.07 -4.06 -8.59
CA ASP A 31 -10.62 -3.96 -7.22
C ASP A 31 -11.17 -2.56 -6.91
N ALA A 32 -12.49 -2.39 -7.09
CA ALA A 32 -13.20 -1.14 -6.85
C ALA A 32 -13.62 -0.95 -5.37
N HIS A 33 -13.22 -1.82 -4.45
CA HIS A 33 -13.57 -1.64 -3.04
C HIS A 33 -12.92 -0.37 -2.48
N PRO A 34 -13.61 0.31 -1.54
CA PRO A 34 -13.04 1.46 -0.85
C PRO A 34 -11.76 1.04 -0.10
N PHE A 35 -10.82 1.97 -0.01
CA PHE A 35 -9.58 1.79 0.73
C PHE A 35 -9.56 2.62 2.01
N ASP A 36 -9.22 1.98 3.12
CA ASP A 36 -9.09 2.57 4.46
C ASP A 36 -7.61 2.67 4.85
N ARG A 37 -7.02 3.84 4.56
CA ARG A 37 -5.60 4.14 4.84
C ARG A 37 -5.22 4.17 6.33
N ASP A 38 -6.20 4.14 7.23
CA ASP A 38 -5.98 4.13 8.68
C ASP A 38 -6.01 2.70 9.25
N ASP A 39 -6.37 1.70 8.44
CA ASP A 39 -6.51 0.31 8.84
C ASP A 39 -5.32 -0.54 8.41
N LEU A 40 -4.64 -1.14 9.39
CA LEU A 40 -3.48 -2.00 9.15
C LEU A 40 -3.83 -3.15 8.21
N TYR A 41 -5.02 -3.72 8.35
CA TYR A 41 -5.44 -4.88 7.56
C TYR A 41 -5.74 -4.54 6.10
N GLU A 42 -5.88 -3.27 5.74
CA GLU A 42 -5.99 -2.76 4.37
C GLU A 42 -4.64 -2.30 3.85
N VAL A 43 -3.89 -1.57 4.68
CA VAL A 43 -2.60 -0.97 4.31
C VAL A 43 -1.53 -2.03 4.05
N LEU A 44 -1.40 -3.03 4.93
CA LEU A 44 -0.37 -4.06 4.80
C LEU A 44 -0.42 -4.79 3.44
N PRO A 45 -1.55 -5.39 3.01
CA PRO A 45 -1.61 -6.06 1.72
C PRO A 45 -1.48 -5.08 0.53
N MET A 46 -1.86 -3.81 0.70
CA MET A 46 -1.68 -2.80 -0.33
C MET A 46 -0.19 -2.50 -0.56
N LEU A 47 0.55 -2.21 0.51
CA LEU A 47 2.00 -1.93 0.42
C LEU A 47 2.76 -3.17 -0.06
N GLU A 48 2.38 -4.36 0.40
CA GLU A 48 2.97 -5.62 -0.09
C GLU A 48 2.77 -5.77 -1.60
N ALA A 49 1.57 -5.52 -2.11
CA ALA A 49 1.30 -5.57 -3.55
C ALA A 49 2.12 -4.52 -4.33
N VAL A 50 2.20 -3.28 -3.83
CA VAL A 50 2.98 -2.21 -4.48
C VAL A 50 4.45 -2.58 -4.54
N MET A 51 5.04 -2.97 -3.41
CA MET A 51 6.45 -3.39 -3.32
C MET A 51 6.75 -4.57 -4.25
N ASN A 52 5.82 -5.52 -4.36
CA ASN A 52 5.93 -6.64 -5.30
C ASN A 52 5.90 -6.23 -6.77
N GLU A 53 5.06 -5.25 -7.12
CA GLU A 53 4.91 -4.73 -8.48
C GLU A 53 6.12 -3.89 -8.92
N ILE A 54 6.77 -3.20 -7.98
CA ILE A 54 8.00 -2.44 -8.24
C ILE A 54 9.27 -3.26 -7.98
N GLY A 55 9.17 -4.52 -7.55
CA GLY A 55 10.35 -5.38 -7.36
C GLY A 55 11.34 -4.92 -6.28
N SER A 56 10.93 -4.04 -5.35
CA SER A 56 11.81 -3.52 -4.30
C SER A 56 11.43 -4.08 -2.94
N ALA A 57 12.42 -4.51 -2.15
CA ALA A 57 12.26 -4.97 -0.77
C ALA A 57 12.92 -3.99 0.23
N GLU A 58 13.31 -2.80 -0.21
CA GLU A 58 14.08 -1.86 0.58
C GLU A 58 13.16 -1.08 1.54
N GLY A 59 13.51 -1.06 2.84
CA GLY A 59 12.74 -0.32 3.85
C GLY A 59 12.61 1.17 3.56
N GLN A 60 13.62 1.79 2.92
CA GLN A 60 13.55 3.20 2.50
C GLN A 60 12.52 3.45 1.38
N VAL A 61 12.28 2.44 0.53
CA VAL A 61 11.26 2.51 -0.51
C VAL A 61 9.88 2.35 0.14
N LEU A 62 9.73 1.37 1.06
CA LEU A 62 8.51 1.20 1.84
C LEU A 62 8.10 2.48 2.56
N GLU A 63 9.03 3.10 3.29
CA GLU A 63 8.81 4.33 4.05
C GLU A 63 8.32 5.47 3.14
N LYS A 64 8.93 5.65 1.96
CA LYS A 64 8.50 6.68 1.00
C LYS A 64 7.11 6.42 0.43
N ILE A 65 6.77 5.15 0.16
CA ILE A 65 5.44 4.77 -0.33
C ILE A 65 4.39 5.01 0.75
N GLU A 66 4.68 4.65 2.00
CA GLU A 66 3.82 4.94 3.15
C GLU A 66 3.60 6.46 3.32
N GLU A 67 4.67 7.25 3.30
CA GLU A 67 4.60 8.70 3.43
C GLU A 67 3.72 9.30 2.32
N MET A 68 3.91 8.84 1.08
CA MET A 68 3.12 9.31 -0.06
C MET A 68 1.63 8.99 0.11
N MET A 69 1.30 7.77 0.54
CA MET A 69 -0.08 7.32 0.78
C MET A 69 -0.77 8.13 1.89
N LEU A 70 -0.05 8.42 2.98
CA LEU A 70 -0.63 9.09 4.14
C LEU A 70 -0.70 10.62 3.99
N LEU A 71 0.37 11.23 3.49
CA LEU A 71 0.53 12.69 3.54
C LEU A 71 0.18 13.39 2.22
N GLN A 72 0.40 12.74 1.09
CA GLN A 72 0.35 13.39 -0.23
C GLN A 72 -0.73 12.84 -1.15
N MET A 73 -1.39 11.74 -0.78
CA MET A 73 -2.43 11.12 -1.60
C MET A 73 -3.65 12.04 -1.75
N PRO A 74 -4.07 12.37 -2.99
CA PRO A 74 -5.24 13.19 -3.23
C PRO A 74 -6.54 12.57 -2.71
N GLY A 75 -7.42 13.37 -2.08
CA GLY A 75 -8.66 12.88 -1.48
C GLY A 75 -9.74 12.36 -2.45
N PHE A 76 -9.53 12.50 -3.78
CA PHE A 76 -10.39 11.90 -4.79
C PHE A 76 -10.04 10.42 -5.07
N ILE A 77 -8.85 9.96 -4.65
CA ILE A 77 -8.44 8.56 -4.71
C ILE A 77 -9.14 7.84 -3.54
N ARG A 78 -10.02 6.89 -3.85
CA ARG A 78 -10.88 6.25 -2.84
C ARG A 78 -10.92 4.74 -2.91
N THR A 79 -10.61 4.15 -4.05
CA THR A 79 -10.66 2.70 -4.25
C THR A 79 -9.28 2.08 -4.13
N ARG A 80 -9.21 0.81 -3.74
CA ARG A 80 -7.96 0.04 -3.65
C ARG A 80 -7.18 0.07 -4.96
N GLU A 81 -7.87 -0.13 -6.10
CA GLU A 81 -7.26 -0.04 -7.43
C GLU A 81 -6.61 1.32 -7.68
N GLN A 82 -7.32 2.43 -7.43
CA GLN A 82 -6.77 3.77 -7.66
C GLN A 82 -5.57 4.06 -6.74
N VAL A 83 -5.61 3.59 -5.48
CA VAL A 83 -4.49 3.73 -4.54
C VAL A 83 -3.28 2.95 -5.05
N PHE A 84 -3.47 1.70 -5.46
CA PHE A 84 -2.41 0.87 -6.02
C PHE A 84 -1.76 1.53 -7.23
N ASP A 85 -2.57 1.95 -8.22
CA ASP A 85 -2.06 2.60 -9.43
C ASP A 85 -1.29 3.87 -9.13
N PHE A 86 -1.78 4.69 -8.20
CA PHE A 86 -1.12 5.91 -7.78
C PHE A 86 0.26 5.66 -7.14
N LEU A 87 0.35 4.69 -6.23
CA LEU A 87 1.60 4.38 -5.53
C LEU A 87 2.64 3.74 -6.46
N VAL A 88 2.21 2.86 -7.36
CA VAL A 88 3.09 2.22 -8.35
C VAL A 88 3.60 3.26 -9.36
N ASP A 89 2.72 4.14 -9.86
CA ASP A 89 3.11 5.21 -10.78
C ASP A 89 4.11 6.18 -10.12
N PHE A 90 3.86 6.56 -8.86
CA PHE A 90 4.80 7.36 -8.08
C PHE A 90 6.18 6.70 -7.93
N ALA A 91 6.22 5.40 -7.59
CA ALA A 91 7.46 4.66 -7.43
C ALA A 91 8.28 4.61 -8.72
N ARG A 92 7.60 4.33 -9.85
CA ARG A 92 8.20 4.24 -11.19
C ARG A 92 8.75 5.59 -11.66
N GLN A 93 8.00 6.68 -11.47
CA GLN A 93 8.45 8.02 -11.85
C GLN A 93 9.71 8.46 -11.11
N ARG A 94 9.91 7.99 -9.87
CA ARG A 94 11.07 8.33 -9.05
C ARG A 94 12.31 7.47 -9.34
N GLY A 95 12.24 6.55 -10.32
CA GLY A 95 13.34 5.68 -10.69
C GLY A 95 13.72 4.67 -9.59
N MET A 96 12.77 4.33 -8.72
CA MET A 96 12.98 3.24 -7.76
C MET A 96 13.11 1.93 -8.56
N PRO A 97 14.15 1.11 -8.30
CA PRO A 97 14.47 -0.03 -9.15
C PRO A 97 13.29 -0.99 -9.26
N SER A 98 13.05 -1.50 -10.48
CA SER A 98 12.06 -2.53 -10.86
C SER A 98 12.61 -3.95 -10.67
#